data_AF-A0AAP6DCA7-F1
#
_entry.id   AF-A0AAP6DCA7-F1
#
_cell.length_a   1.000
_cell.length_b   1.000
_cell.length_c   1.000
_cell.angle_alpha   90.00
_cell.angle_beta   90.00
_cell.angle_gamma   90.00
#
_symmetry.space_group_name_H-M   'P 1'
#
loop_
_entity.id
_entity.type
_entity.pdbx_description
1 polymer ?
#
loop_
_entity_poly.entity_id
_entity_poly.type
_entity_poly.pdbx_seq_one_letter_code
_entity_poly.pdbx_strand_id
1 'polypeptide(L)'
;AYLSQMGDVSIDKVDWDEIENNAFFCPDADKVEAFDQLIRDLKKEGDSIGAKIQVVATNVPVGLGEPVFDLLDADIAHALMSINAVKGVEIGDGFDVVNQKGSQHRDPLSPQGFGSNHAGGILGGISTGQDIVANIALKPTSSITVPGDTITKEGEPTQLITKGRHDPCVGIRAVPIAEAMLA
;
A
#
# COMPACT_ATOMS: atom_id res chain seq x y z
N ALA A 1 -5.04 -8.33 3.29
CA ALA A 1 -4.09 -7.19 3.12
C ALA A 1 -3.67 -6.67 4.49
N TYR A 2 -2.61 -5.83 4.60
CA TYR A 2 -2.21 -5.27 5.88
C TYR A 2 -1.45 -3.93 5.77
N LEU A 3 -1.48 -3.15 6.85
CA LEU A 3 -0.69 -1.93 6.99
C LEU A 3 0.77 -2.28 7.24
N SER A 4 1.67 -1.91 6.33
CA SER A 4 3.11 -2.21 6.43
C SER A 4 3.95 -1.03 6.93
N GLN A 5 3.45 0.20 6.78
CA GLN A 5 4.13 1.40 7.28
C GLN A 5 3.13 2.53 7.51
N MET A 6 3.36 3.35 8.54
CA MET A 6 2.69 4.62 8.75
C MET A 6 3.72 5.66 9.20
N GLY A 7 3.91 6.72 8.42
CA GLY A 7 4.99 7.66 8.65
C GLY A 7 6.37 6.98 8.66
N ASP A 8 7.11 7.17 9.75
CA ASP A 8 8.44 6.61 10.00
C ASP A 8 8.40 5.24 10.71
N VAL A 9 7.22 4.74 11.08
CA VAL A 9 7.07 3.43 11.73
C VAL A 9 6.77 2.37 10.66
N SER A 10 7.68 1.42 10.48
CA SER A 10 7.52 0.24 9.60
C SER A 10 7.48 -1.05 10.40
N ILE A 11 6.80 -2.06 9.84
CA ILE A 11 6.82 -3.42 10.37
C ILE A 11 8.17 -4.09 10.16
N ASP A 12 8.53 -5.01 11.06
CA ASP A 12 9.75 -5.82 10.92
C ASP A 12 9.44 -7.29 10.57
N LYS A 13 8.19 -7.72 10.81
CA LYS A 13 7.71 -9.09 10.58
C LYS A 13 6.26 -9.11 10.12
N VAL A 14 5.84 -10.25 9.59
CA VAL A 14 4.48 -10.49 9.13
C VAL A 14 3.94 -11.73 9.86
N ASP A 15 3.02 -11.52 10.79
CA ASP A 15 2.15 -12.55 11.37
C ASP A 15 0.73 -12.37 10.84
N TRP A 16 0.27 -13.33 10.02
CA TRP A 16 -1.04 -13.26 9.38
C TRP A 16 -2.18 -13.36 10.39
N ASP A 17 -1.98 -14.04 11.51
CA ASP A 17 -3.00 -14.23 12.54
C ASP A 17 -3.29 -12.92 13.31
N GLU A 18 -2.35 -11.96 13.29
CA GLU A 18 -2.48 -10.70 14.01
C GLU A 18 -3.21 -9.60 13.23
N ILE A 19 -3.36 -9.74 11.91
CA ILE A 19 -3.93 -8.70 11.03
C ILE A 19 -5.32 -8.27 11.52
N GLU A 20 -6.21 -9.20 11.86
CA GLU A 20 -7.56 -8.87 12.29
C GLU A 20 -7.68 -8.61 13.80
N ASN A 21 -6.61 -8.82 14.58
CA ASN A 21 -6.62 -8.72 16.04
C ASN A 21 -6.36 -7.29 16.55
N ASN A 22 -6.10 -6.32 15.67
CA ASN A 22 -5.83 -4.94 16.05
C ASN A 22 -6.50 -3.93 15.11
N ALA A 23 -6.60 -2.68 15.59
CA ALA A 23 -7.31 -1.62 14.87
C ALA A 23 -6.57 -1.08 13.62
N PHE A 24 -5.31 -1.48 13.42
CA PHE A 24 -4.46 -0.97 12.34
C PHE A 24 -4.34 -1.93 11.15
N PHE A 25 -4.88 -3.14 11.26
CA PHE A 25 -4.59 -4.23 10.34
C PHE A 25 -3.08 -4.48 10.21
N CYS A 26 -2.36 -4.35 11.32
CA CYS A 26 -0.91 -4.55 11.36
C CYS A 26 -0.60 -6.04 11.61
N PRO A 27 0.29 -6.68 10.83
CA PRO A 27 0.70 -8.05 11.07
C PRO A 27 1.84 -8.15 12.11
N ASP A 28 2.30 -7.02 12.65
CA ASP A 28 3.38 -6.93 13.62
C ASP A 28 2.85 -6.32 14.92
N ALA A 29 2.50 -7.18 15.88
CA ALA A 29 1.93 -6.75 17.16
C ALA A 29 2.86 -5.78 17.94
N ASP A 30 4.18 -5.88 17.73
CA ASP A 30 5.17 -5.03 18.42
C ASP A 30 5.13 -3.57 17.94
N LYS A 31 4.54 -3.30 16.77
CA LYS A 31 4.41 -1.94 16.20
C LYS A 31 3.10 -1.25 16.54
N VAL A 32 2.12 -1.98 17.08
CA VAL A 32 0.77 -1.45 17.34
C VAL A 32 0.80 -0.27 18.31
N GLU A 33 1.61 -0.34 19.37
CA GLU A 33 1.75 0.77 20.33
C GLU A 33 2.40 2.00 19.69
N ALA A 34 3.42 1.81 18.84
CA ALA A 34 4.07 2.90 18.12
C ALA A 34 3.10 3.60 17.14
N PHE A 35 2.26 2.83 16.45
CA PHE A 35 1.19 3.39 15.61
C PHE A 35 0.14 4.16 16.41
N ASP A 36 -0.30 3.64 17.57
CA ASP A 36 -1.24 4.36 18.44
C ASP A 36 -0.63 5.68 18.94
N GLN A 37 0.64 5.67 19.35
CA GLN A 37 1.35 6.86 19.79
C GLN A 37 1.47 7.89 18.67
N LEU A 38 1.89 7.48 17.47
CA LEU A 38 1.97 8.35 16.29
C LEU A 38 0.61 9.01 15.98
N ILE A 39 -0.48 8.26 16.03
CA ILE A 39 -1.83 8.79 15.81
C ILE A 39 -2.24 9.79 16.90
N ARG A 40 -1.87 9.54 18.17
CA ARG A 40 -2.13 10.48 19.26
C ARG A 40 -1.39 11.80 19.07
N ASP A 41 -0.15 11.74 18.61
CA ASP A 41 0.67 12.92 18.41
C ASP A 41 0.18 13.74 17.22
N LEU A 42 -0.11 13.10 16.09
CA LEU A 42 -0.75 13.74 14.94
C LEU A 42 -2.08 14.43 15.30
N LYS A 43 -2.89 13.81 16.15
CA LYS A 43 -4.14 14.44 16.64
C LYS A 43 -3.90 15.68 17.50
N LYS A 44 -2.82 15.74 18.28
CA LYS A 44 -2.45 16.93 19.06
C LYS A 44 -1.90 18.04 18.17
N GLU A 45 -1.09 17.66 17.19
CA GLU A 45 -0.54 18.56 16.17
C GLU A 45 -1.61 19.06 15.22
N GLY A 46 -2.70 18.30 15.10
CA GLY A 46 -3.80 18.63 14.22
C GLY A 46 -3.47 18.37 12.75
N ASP A 47 -2.56 17.43 12.49
CA ASP A 47 -2.00 17.06 11.20
C ASP A 47 -2.31 15.58 10.87
N SER A 48 -1.74 15.07 9.78
CA SER A 48 -1.94 13.72 9.27
C SER A 48 -0.67 13.16 8.64
N ILE A 49 -0.64 11.86 8.42
CA ILE A 49 0.51 11.18 7.81
C ILE A 49 0.05 10.17 6.75
N GLY A 50 0.97 9.85 5.84
CA GLY A 50 0.78 8.81 4.82
C GLY A 50 1.03 7.41 5.37
N ALA A 51 0.77 6.42 4.52
CA ALA A 51 0.94 5.01 4.85
C ALA A 51 1.31 4.16 3.64
N LYS A 52 1.92 3.01 3.92
CA LYS A 52 2.14 1.92 2.96
C LYS A 52 1.28 0.73 3.38
N ILE A 53 0.59 0.12 2.41
CA ILE A 53 -0.20 -1.09 2.60
C ILE A 53 0.37 -2.14 1.65
N GLN A 54 0.48 -3.37 2.15
CA GLN A 54 0.78 -4.53 1.31
C GLN A 54 -0.48 -5.38 1.13
N VAL A 55 -0.72 -5.80 -0.10
CA VAL A 55 -1.80 -6.70 -0.47
C VAL A 55 -1.16 -7.95 -1.09
N VAL A 56 -1.60 -9.11 -0.64
CA VAL A 56 -1.09 -10.40 -1.12
C VAL A 56 -2.28 -11.27 -1.53
N ALA A 57 -2.24 -11.82 -2.74
CA ALA A 57 -3.16 -12.86 -3.18
C ALA A 57 -2.40 -14.19 -3.31
N THR A 58 -2.83 -15.17 -2.51
CA THR A 58 -2.24 -16.52 -2.48
C THR A 58 -3.02 -17.50 -3.33
N ASN A 59 -2.40 -18.60 -3.76
CA ASN A 59 -3.06 -19.68 -4.52
C ASN A 59 -3.70 -19.20 -5.84
N VAL A 60 -3.12 -18.18 -6.47
CA VAL A 60 -3.60 -17.66 -7.75
C VAL A 60 -3.30 -18.68 -8.86
N PRO A 61 -4.26 -19.07 -9.70
CA PRO A 61 -4.02 -19.96 -10.84
C PRO A 61 -2.94 -19.41 -11.76
N VAL A 62 -2.15 -20.29 -12.39
CA VAL A 62 -1.14 -19.90 -13.38
C VAL A 62 -1.82 -19.42 -14.66
N GLY A 63 -1.33 -18.31 -15.24
CA GLY A 63 -1.77 -17.83 -16.54
C GLY A 63 -3.00 -16.91 -16.54
N LEU A 64 -3.39 -16.35 -15.39
CA LEU A 64 -4.36 -15.25 -15.35
C LEU A 64 -3.72 -13.96 -15.87
N GLY A 65 -4.47 -13.19 -16.65
CA GLY A 65 -4.01 -11.96 -17.33
C GLY A 65 -4.00 -12.11 -18.85
N GLU A 66 -3.93 -10.99 -19.56
CA GLU A 66 -3.84 -10.97 -21.02
C GLU A 66 -2.48 -10.40 -21.44
N PRO A 67 -1.61 -11.21 -22.08
CA PRO A 67 -0.32 -10.71 -22.52
C PRO A 67 -0.55 -9.66 -23.63
N VAL A 68 -0.06 -8.44 -23.37
CA VAL A 68 0.17 -7.28 -24.27
C VAL A 68 -0.58 -6.01 -23.86
N PHE A 69 -1.91 -6.01 -23.76
CA PHE A 69 -2.68 -4.77 -23.51
C PHE A 69 -3.36 -4.72 -22.15
N ASP A 70 -3.81 -5.87 -21.63
CA ASP A 70 -4.48 -5.99 -20.34
C ASP A 70 -3.65 -6.93 -19.44
N LEU A 71 -2.40 -6.51 -19.22
CA LEU A 71 -1.46 -7.20 -18.36
C LEU A 71 -2.04 -7.23 -16.93
N LEU A 72 -1.91 -8.36 -16.23
CA LEU A 72 -2.46 -8.52 -14.88
C LEU A 72 -1.93 -7.46 -13.89
N ASP A 73 -0.63 -7.14 -13.97
CA ASP A 73 0.00 -6.10 -13.16
C ASP A 73 -0.51 -4.69 -13.51
N ALA A 74 -0.82 -4.43 -14.78
CA ALA A 74 -1.44 -3.18 -15.21
C ALA A 74 -2.87 -3.04 -14.66
N ASP A 75 -3.68 -4.10 -14.71
CA ASP A 75 -5.03 -4.11 -14.16
C ASP A 75 -5.03 -3.94 -12.64
N ILE A 76 -4.16 -4.66 -11.94
CA ILE A 76 -3.96 -4.51 -10.49
C ILE A 76 -3.51 -3.08 -10.18
N ALA A 77 -2.55 -2.54 -10.93
CA ALA A 77 -2.09 -1.17 -10.73
C ALA A 77 -3.21 -0.15 -10.93
N HIS A 78 -4.04 -0.31 -11.96
CA HIS A 78 -5.19 0.54 -12.19
C HIS A 78 -6.20 0.45 -11.05
N ALA A 79 -6.59 -0.77 -10.65
CA ALA A 79 -7.52 -1.03 -9.56
C ALA A 79 -7.03 -0.39 -8.25
N LEU A 80 -5.80 -0.68 -7.87
CA LEU A 80 -5.19 -0.15 -6.65
C LEU A 80 -4.96 1.36 -6.68
N MET A 81 -4.51 1.92 -7.81
CA MET A 81 -4.31 3.36 -7.98
C MET A 81 -5.63 4.15 -7.94
N SER A 82 -6.75 3.50 -8.28
CA SER A 82 -8.08 4.13 -8.23
C SER A 82 -8.60 4.39 -6.82
N ILE A 83 -7.98 3.76 -5.80
CA ILE A 83 -8.31 4.01 -4.40
C ILE A 83 -7.92 5.44 -4.04
N ASN A 84 -8.87 6.18 -3.46
CA ASN A 84 -8.63 7.55 -3.04
C ASN A 84 -7.39 7.66 -2.13
N ALA A 85 -6.58 8.70 -2.39
CA ALA A 85 -5.30 8.98 -1.74
C ALA A 85 -4.11 8.10 -2.15
N VAL A 86 -4.29 7.02 -2.93
CA VAL A 86 -3.15 6.28 -3.49
C VAL A 86 -2.40 7.14 -4.49
N LYS A 87 -1.07 7.19 -4.35
CA LYS A 87 -0.14 7.94 -5.20
C LYS A 87 0.95 7.09 -5.85
N GLY A 88 1.09 5.84 -5.43
CA GLY A 88 2.06 4.89 -5.96
C GLY A 88 1.55 3.47 -5.79
N VAL A 89 1.84 2.63 -6.78
CA VAL A 89 1.60 1.18 -6.73
C VAL A 89 2.90 0.49 -7.13
N GLU A 90 3.25 -0.56 -6.40
CA GLU A 90 4.43 -1.40 -6.61
C GLU A 90 3.97 -2.85 -6.75
N ILE A 91 4.59 -3.61 -7.66
CA ILE A 91 4.40 -5.06 -7.79
C ILE A 91 5.73 -5.74 -7.46
N GLY A 92 5.68 -6.82 -6.67
CA GLY A 92 6.87 -7.53 -6.21
C GLY A 92 7.83 -6.63 -5.45
N ASP A 93 9.09 -6.63 -5.87
CA ASP A 93 10.15 -5.76 -5.34
C ASP A 93 9.92 -4.26 -5.62
N GLY A 94 8.94 -3.90 -6.45
CA GLY A 94 8.51 -2.51 -6.61
C GLY A 94 9.61 -1.60 -7.17
N PHE A 95 9.84 -0.45 -6.52
CA PHE A 95 10.89 0.47 -6.94
C PHE A 95 12.31 -0.03 -6.63
N ASP A 96 12.49 -1.04 -5.77
CA ASP A 96 13.82 -1.55 -5.43
C ASP A 96 14.51 -2.24 -6.61
N VAL A 97 13.75 -2.65 -7.63
CA VAL A 97 14.26 -3.26 -8.87
C VAL A 97 15.30 -2.38 -9.59
N VAL A 98 15.25 -1.05 -9.44
CA VAL A 98 16.19 -0.14 -10.09
C VAL A 98 17.63 -0.30 -9.58
N ASN A 99 17.79 -0.86 -8.38
CA ASN A 99 19.08 -1.11 -7.75
C ASN A 99 19.58 -2.55 -7.97
N GLN A 100 18.82 -3.39 -8.68
CA GLN A 100 19.12 -4.81 -8.83
C GLN A 100 19.75 -5.14 -10.19
N LYS A 101 20.67 -6.09 -10.21
CA LYS A 101 21.15 -6.71 -11.46
C LYS A 101 20.18 -7.80 -11.89
N GLY A 102 20.06 -8.04 -13.19
CA GLY A 102 19.21 -9.14 -13.70
C GLY A 102 19.60 -10.54 -13.17
N SER A 103 20.85 -10.75 -12.76
CA SER A 103 21.28 -12.00 -12.10
C SER A 103 20.75 -12.16 -10.67
N GLN A 104 20.34 -11.06 -10.04
CA GLN A 104 19.77 -11.00 -8.69
C GLN A 104 18.24 -10.97 -8.75
N HIS A 105 17.69 -10.14 -9.64
CA HIS A 105 16.24 -9.93 -9.76
C HIS A 105 15.51 -11.13 -10.36
N ARG A 106 16.17 -11.93 -11.21
CA ARG A 106 15.49 -13.05 -11.87
C ARG A 106 15.05 -14.09 -10.85
N ASP A 107 13.80 -14.52 -10.95
CA ASP A 107 13.30 -15.64 -10.17
C ASP A 107 13.69 -16.99 -10.82
N PRO A 108 14.57 -17.80 -10.21
CA PRO A 108 14.99 -19.06 -10.79
C PRO A 108 13.88 -20.11 -10.70
N LEU A 109 13.57 -20.77 -11.80
CA LEU A 109 12.58 -21.85 -11.84
C LEU A 109 13.24 -23.22 -11.78
N SER A 110 12.75 -24.08 -10.89
CA SER A 110 13.17 -25.48 -10.73
C SER A 110 11.96 -26.42 -10.91
N PRO A 111 12.16 -27.75 -11.01
CA PRO A 111 11.05 -28.71 -10.99
C PRO A 111 10.17 -28.64 -9.72
N GLN A 112 10.66 -28.01 -8.64
CA GLN A 112 9.93 -27.80 -7.39
C GLN A 112 9.19 -26.45 -7.36
N GLY A 113 9.34 -25.61 -8.39
CA GLY A 113 8.80 -24.25 -8.45
C GLY A 113 9.89 -23.18 -8.43
N PHE A 114 9.45 -21.93 -8.30
CA PHE A 114 10.33 -20.76 -8.23
C PHE A 114 11.10 -20.70 -6.90
N GLY A 115 12.37 -20.30 -6.96
CA GLY A 115 13.23 -20.17 -5.77
C GLY A 115 13.11 -18.82 -5.04
N SER A 116 12.48 -17.83 -5.66
CA SER A 116 12.26 -16.47 -5.15
C SER A 116 11.04 -15.86 -5.83
N ASN A 117 10.52 -14.72 -5.32
CA ASN A 117 9.35 -14.03 -5.86
C ASN A 117 9.58 -12.51 -6.04
N HIS A 118 10.71 -12.13 -6.64
CA HIS A 118 11.05 -10.74 -6.91
C HIS A 118 10.07 -10.06 -7.87
N ALA A 119 9.50 -10.84 -8.81
CA ALA A 119 8.49 -10.37 -9.74
C ALA A 119 7.09 -10.18 -9.13
N GLY A 120 6.87 -10.59 -7.87
CA GLY A 120 5.58 -10.43 -7.20
C GLY A 120 4.45 -11.24 -7.83
N GLY A 121 4.75 -12.45 -8.27
CA GLY A 121 3.77 -13.41 -8.79
C GLY A 121 3.32 -13.17 -10.23
N ILE A 122 3.87 -12.18 -10.93
CA ILE A 122 3.47 -11.80 -12.29
C ILE A 122 4.70 -11.73 -13.20
N LEU A 123 4.71 -12.50 -14.28
CA LEU A 123 5.77 -12.47 -15.30
C LEU A 123 5.15 -12.32 -16.69
N GLY A 124 5.59 -11.31 -17.45
CA GLY A 124 5.06 -11.06 -18.79
C GLY A 124 3.57 -10.72 -18.81
N GLY A 125 3.05 -10.15 -17.71
CA GLY A 125 1.64 -9.78 -17.55
C GLY A 125 0.69 -10.91 -17.19
N ILE A 126 1.22 -12.10 -16.84
CA ILE A 126 0.41 -13.22 -16.38
C ILE A 126 0.88 -13.76 -15.03
N SER A 127 -0.05 -14.33 -14.26
CA SER A 127 0.27 -14.95 -12.97
C SER A 127 1.16 -16.19 -13.13
N THR A 128 2.13 -16.34 -12.23
CA THR A 128 3.11 -17.44 -12.23
C THR A 128 2.71 -18.62 -11.35
N GLY A 129 1.65 -18.45 -10.53
CA GLY A 129 1.26 -19.38 -9.46
C GLY A 129 1.93 -19.11 -8.12
N GLN A 130 2.90 -18.19 -8.07
CA GLN A 130 3.41 -17.64 -6.81
C GLN A 130 2.42 -16.62 -6.25
N ASP A 131 2.61 -16.23 -5.00
CA ASP A 131 1.81 -15.16 -4.39
C ASP A 131 1.96 -13.88 -5.20
N ILE A 132 0.83 -13.26 -5.53
CA ILE A 132 0.83 -11.92 -6.11
C ILE A 132 1.03 -10.94 -4.96
N VAL A 133 2.09 -10.13 -5.04
CA VAL A 133 2.44 -9.15 -4.01
C VAL A 133 2.39 -7.76 -4.61
N ALA A 134 1.54 -6.91 -4.04
CA ALA A 134 1.43 -5.50 -4.42
C ALA A 134 1.54 -4.60 -3.18
N ASN A 135 2.14 -3.43 -3.35
CA ASN A 135 2.15 -2.39 -2.33
C ASN A 135 1.52 -1.10 -2.86
N ILE A 136 0.83 -0.37 -1.99
CA ILE A 136 0.30 0.96 -2.31
C ILE A 136 0.80 2.01 -1.33
N ALA A 137 1.10 3.20 -1.85
CA ALA A 137 1.49 4.36 -1.07
C ALA A 137 0.33 5.36 -1.02
N LEU A 138 -0.16 5.64 0.19
CA LEU A 138 -1.22 6.62 0.42
C LEU A 138 -0.64 7.93 0.93
N LYS A 139 -1.07 9.04 0.31
CA LYS A 139 -0.72 10.38 0.78
C LYS A 139 -1.41 10.71 2.11
N PRO A 140 -0.85 11.65 2.89
CA PRO A 140 -1.53 12.22 4.06
C PRO A 140 -2.90 12.85 3.71
N THR A 141 -3.80 12.84 4.69
CA THR A 141 -5.12 13.47 4.60
C THR A 141 -4.97 14.99 4.51
N SER A 142 -5.52 15.63 3.48
CA SER A 142 -5.38 17.09 3.34
C SER A 142 -6.34 17.89 4.23
N SER A 143 -7.39 17.26 4.75
CA SER A 143 -8.35 17.86 5.68
C SER A 143 -7.81 17.81 7.10
N ILE A 144 -6.97 18.78 7.43
CA ILE A 144 -6.32 18.93 8.74
C ILE A 144 -6.69 20.27 9.37
N THR A 145 -6.34 20.42 10.65
CA THR A 145 -6.62 21.65 11.41
C THR A 145 -5.51 22.69 11.31
N VAL A 146 -4.35 22.31 10.77
CA VAL A 146 -3.28 23.24 10.39
C VAL A 146 -3.79 24.14 9.25
N PRO A 147 -3.72 25.48 9.38
CA PRO A 147 -4.11 26.39 8.32
C PRO A 147 -3.23 26.22 7.08
N GLY A 148 -3.86 26.18 5.90
CA GLY A 148 -3.18 26.15 4.62
C GLY A 148 -3.66 27.25 3.68
N ASP A 149 -2.75 27.81 2.90
CA ASP A 149 -3.08 28.79 1.87
C ASP A 149 -3.81 28.08 0.71
N THR A 150 -4.85 28.73 0.20
CA THR A 150 -5.63 28.26 -0.94
C THR A 150 -6.26 29.44 -1.67
N ILE A 151 -7.19 29.17 -2.60
CA ILE A 151 -7.93 30.19 -3.34
C ILE A 151 -9.44 29.95 -3.26
N THR A 152 -10.24 31.01 -3.41
CA THR A 152 -11.68 30.88 -3.63
C THR A 152 -11.98 30.46 -5.08
N LYS A 153 -13.24 30.23 -5.42
CA LYS A 153 -13.65 29.91 -6.80
C LYS A 153 -13.37 31.06 -7.78
N GLU A 154 -13.31 32.28 -7.27
CA GLU A 154 -13.00 33.51 -7.99
C GLU A 154 -11.49 33.71 -8.17
N GLY A 155 -10.65 32.85 -7.57
CA GLY A 155 -9.18 32.90 -7.66
C GLY A 155 -8.50 33.74 -6.59
N GLU A 156 -9.25 34.27 -5.62
CA GLU A 156 -8.70 35.14 -4.57
C GLU A 156 -8.00 34.33 -3.47
N PRO A 157 -6.79 34.72 -3.03
CA PRO A 157 -6.09 34.06 -1.94
C PRO A 157 -6.91 34.04 -0.65
N THR A 158 -6.95 32.88 0.01
CA THR A 158 -7.61 32.69 1.30
C THR A 158 -6.91 31.60 2.11
N GLN A 159 -7.29 31.43 3.38
CA GLN A 159 -6.82 30.32 4.21
C GLN A 159 -7.94 29.31 4.47
N LEU A 160 -7.60 28.03 4.35
CA LEU A 160 -8.48 26.92 4.67
C LEU A 160 -8.03 26.26 5.97
N ILE A 161 -8.98 26.10 6.89
CA ILE A 161 -8.83 25.29 8.10
C ILE A 161 -10.03 24.37 8.15
N THR A 162 -9.79 23.06 8.17
CA THR A 162 -10.90 22.09 8.27
C THR A 162 -11.13 21.77 9.74
N LYS A 163 -12.28 22.18 10.27
CA LYS A 163 -12.66 21.91 11.67
C LYS A 163 -13.52 20.66 11.75
N GLY A 164 -13.14 19.71 12.60
CA GLY A 164 -13.90 18.47 12.79
C GLY A 164 -13.00 17.31 13.18
N ARG A 165 -13.60 16.11 13.28
CA ARG A 165 -12.83 14.87 13.39
C ARG A 165 -12.46 14.42 11.99
N HIS A 166 -11.17 14.43 11.69
CA HIS A 166 -10.61 13.90 10.46
C HIS A 166 -9.72 12.72 10.77
N ASP A 167 -9.54 11.87 9.77
CA ASP A 167 -8.68 10.70 9.89
C ASP A 167 -7.22 11.13 9.76
N PRO A 168 -6.39 11.01 10.82
CA PRO A 168 -4.97 11.34 10.74
C PRO A 168 -4.19 10.38 9.84
N CYS A 169 -4.76 9.21 9.49
CA CYS A 169 -4.18 8.33 8.47
C CYS A 169 -5.26 7.50 7.74
N VAL A 170 -5.64 7.94 6.54
CA VAL A 170 -6.59 7.20 5.69
C VAL A 170 -6.11 5.81 5.27
N GLY A 171 -4.81 5.52 5.38
CA GLY A 171 -4.22 4.22 5.06
C GLY A 171 -4.85 3.07 5.83
N ILE A 172 -5.14 3.26 7.12
CA ILE A 172 -5.72 2.21 7.97
C ILE A 172 -7.03 1.67 7.37
N ARG A 173 -7.88 2.57 6.91
CA ARG A 173 -9.19 2.22 6.32
C ARG A 173 -9.10 1.73 4.88
N ALA A 174 -7.99 2.00 4.20
CA ALA A 174 -7.77 1.54 2.84
C ALA A 174 -7.35 0.06 2.78
N VAL A 175 -6.93 -0.55 3.89
CA VAL A 175 -6.51 -1.97 3.92
C VAL A 175 -7.59 -2.92 3.38
N PRO A 176 -8.82 -2.96 3.92
CA PRO A 176 -9.87 -3.83 3.40
C PRO A 176 -10.33 -3.43 1.98
N ILE A 177 -10.17 -2.17 1.58
CA ILE A 177 -10.49 -1.72 0.22
C ILE A 177 -9.48 -2.28 -0.76
N ALA A 178 -8.19 -2.20 -0.44
CA ALA A 178 -7.12 -2.71 -1.27
C ALA A 178 -7.20 -4.24 -1.45
N GLU A 179 -7.63 -4.94 -0.41
CA GLU A 179 -7.96 -6.37 -0.50
C GLU A 179 -9.13 -6.64 -1.47
N ALA A 180 -10.23 -5.91 -1.32
CA ALA A 180 -11.40 -6.07 -2.19
C ALA A 180 -11.13 -5.68 -3.65
N MET A 181 -10.19 -4.76 -3.91
CA MET A 181 -9.81 -4.36 -5.26
C MET A 181 -8.88 -5.37 -5.94
N LEU A 182 -8.18 -6.21 -5.18
CA LEU A 182 -7.33 -7.28 -5.73
C LEU A 182 -8.10 -8.59 -5.97
N ALA A 183 -9.15 -8.85 -5.19
CA ALA A 183 -9.99 -10.05 -5.26
C ALA A 183 -10.89 -10.09 -6.50
#